data_AF-A6EDH2-F1
#
_entry.id   AF-A6EDH2-F1
#
_cell.length_a   1.000
_cell.length_b   1.000
_cell.length_c   1.000
_cell.angle_alpha   90.00
_cell.angle_beta   90.00
_cell.angle_gamma   90.00
#
_symmetry.space_group_name_H-M   'P 1'
#
loop_
_entity.id
_entity.type
_entity.pdbx_description
1 polymer ?
#
loop_
_entity_poly.entity_id
_entity_poly.type
_entity_poly.pdbx_seq_one_letter_code
_entity_poly.pdbx_strand_id
1 'polypeptide(L)'
;MLLKSLVDKLLKEKKKPMKWLAEAMGKTFDGLKKSLLNHSIKYSDIVLMAEILEVSPAIFFASEIRPQKDPLLVTDDKETHENYLSLNRSLDDCKELNRQLKDQLKDKELIISLISKTK
;
A
#
# COMPACT_ATOMS: atom_id res chain seq x y z
N MET A 1 6.72 -11.02 10.04
CA MET A 1 6.15 -11.92 9.01
C MET A 1 7.28 -12.64 8.29
N LEU A 2 7.14 -13.95 8.00
CA LEU A 2 8.05 -14.64 7.08
C LEU A 2 7.48 -14.48 5.67
N LEU A 3 8.21 -13.87 4.73
CA LEU A 3 7.78 -13.71 3.33
C LEU A 3 7.25 -15.03 2.74
N LYS A 4 7.86 -16.15 3.11
CA LYS A 4 7.40 -17.50 2.78
C LYS A 4 5.94 -17.77 3.16
N SER A 5 5.51 -17.40 4.37
CA SER A 5 4.16 -17.73 4.83
C SER A 5 3.08 -16.92 4.10
N LEU A 6 3.41 -15.71 3.65
CA LEU A 6 2.56 -14.91 2.78
C LEU A 6 2.42 -15.57 1.39
N VAL A 7 3.54 -15.95 0.78
CA VAL A 7 3.54 -16.66 -0.52
C VAL A 7 2.76 -17.98 -0.42
N ASP A 8 2.93 -18.75 0.66
CA ASP A 8 2.17 -19.98 0.89
C ASP A 8 0.65 -19.73 0.98
N LYS A 9 0.21 -18.59 1.54
CA LYS A 9 -1.21 -18.21 1.59
C LYS A 9 -1.75 -17.88 0.21
N LEU A 10 -1.04 -17.02 -0.54
CA LEU A 10 -1.42 -16.64 -1.91
C LEU A 10 -1.54 -17.86 -2.83
N LEU A 11 -0.61 -18.81 -2.69
CA LEU A 11 -0.64 -20.06 -3.45
C LEU A 11 -1.82 -20.96 -3.08
N LYS A 12 -2.20 -21.02 -1.79
CA LYS A 12 -3.39 -21.74 -1.34
C LYS A 12 -4.68 -21.14 -1.91
N GLU A 13 -4.81 -19.82 -1.90
CA GLU A 13 -5.97 -19.10 -2.46
C GLU A 13 -6.13 -19.41 -3.95
N LYS A 14 -5.03 -19.42 -4.70
CA LYS A 14 -5.02 -19.77 -6.13
C LYS A 14 -5.02 -21.28 -6.43
N LYS A 15 -5.04 -22.15 -5.41
CA LYS A 15 -4.93 -23.62 -5.54
C LYS A 15 -3.71 -24.06 -6.37
N LYS A 16 -2.59 -23.35 -6.25
CA LYS A 16 -1.34 -23.65 -6.96
C LYS A 16 -0.28 -24.20 -6.00
N PRO A 17 0.53 -25.19 -6.41
CA PRO A 17 1.65 -25.66 -5.60
C PRO A 17 2.85 -24.70 -5.70
N MET A 18 3.71 -24.66 -4.68
CA MET A 18 4.96 -23.88 -4.70
C MET A 18 5.92 -24.31 -5.84
N LYS A 19 5.85 -25.58 -6.27
CA LYS A 19 6.60 -26.08 -7.44
C LYS A 19 6.20 -25.35 -8.73
N TRP A 20 4.91 -25.06 -8.90
CA TRP A 20 4.40 -24.32 -10.06
C TRP A 20 4.95 -22.89 -10.09
N LEU A 21 5.02 -22.21 -8.93
CA LEU A 21 5.60 -20.88 -8.85
C LEU A 21 7.10 -20.88 -9.18
N ALA A 22 7.84 -21.88 -8.68
CA ALA A 22 9.25 -22.03 -8.98
C ALA A 22 9.48 -22.22 -10.50
N GLU A 23 8.70 -23.10 -11.14
CA GLU A 23 8.74 -23.32 -12.59
C GLU A 23 8.41 -22.04 -13.37
N ALA A 24 7.35 -21.31 -12.99
CA ALA A 24 6.95 -20.06 -13.63
C ALA A 24 8.00 -18.95 -13.48
N MET A 25 8.74 -18.93 -12.38
CA MET A 25 9.83 -17.98 -12.15
C MET A 25 11.17 -18.42 -12.79
N GLY A 26 11.23 -19.59 -13.43
CA GLY A 26 12.49 -20.14 -13.96
C GLY A 26 13.49 -20.53 -12.87
N LYS A 27 13.02 -20.86 -11.66
CA LYS A 27 13.84 -21.24 -10.50
C LYS A 27 13.61 -22.69 -10.09
N THR A 28 14.60 -23.28 -9.43
CA THR A 28 14.41 -24.58 -8.78
C THR A 28 13.54 -24.42 -7.53
N PHE A 29 12.76 -25.47 -7.20
CA PHE A 29 11.90 -25.49 -6.02
C PHE A 29 12.69 -25.16 -4.74
N ASP A 30 13.83 -25.82 -4.53
CA ASP A 30 14.67 -25.59 -3.36
C ASP A 30 15.31 -24.20 -3.38
N GLY A 31 15.68 -23.69 -4.55
CA GLY A 31 16.24 -22.34 -4.71
C GLY A 31 15.23 -21.26 -4.32
N LEU A 32 14.00 -21.35 -4.81
CA LEU A 32 12.93 -20.42 -4.46
C LEU A 32 12.61 -20.52 -2.96
N LYS A 33 12.40 -21.74 -2.44
CA LYS A 33 12.11 -21.97 -1.02
C LYS A 33 13.20 -21.40 -0.10
N LYS A 34 14.48 -21.63 -0.43
CA LYS A 34 15.61 -21.10 0.33
C LYS A 34 15.67 -19.58 0.27
N SER A 35 15.43 -18.98 -0.89
CA SER A 35 15.44 -17.52 -1.04
C SER A 35 14.33 -16.82 -0.22
N LEU A 36 13.15 -17.43 -0.15
CA LEU A 36 12.02 -16.93 0.65
C LEU A 36 12.23 -17.11 2.15
N LEU A 37 12.93 -18.18 2.58
CA LEU A 37 13.28 -18.41 3.99
C LEU A 37 14.41 -17.48 4.45
N ASN A 38 15.43 -17.30 3.62
CA ASN A 38 16.63 -16.54 3.96
C ASN A 38 16.50 -15.04 3.66
N HIS A 39 15.34 -14.58 3.16
CA HIS A 39 15.10 -13.18 2.76
C HIS A 39 16.14 -12.66 1.74
N SER A 40 16.66 -13.56 0.90
CA SER A 40 17.70 -13.25 -0.10
C SER A 40 17.13 -13.10 -1.52
N ILE A 41 15.81 -12.90 -1.62
CA ILE A 41 15.12 -12.71 -2.90
C ILE A 41 15.36 -11.28 -3.41
N LYS A 42 15.61 -11.11 -4.71
CA LYS A 42 15.84 -9.78 -5.29
C LYS A 42 14.52 -9.07 -5.52
N TYR A 43 14.55 -7.74 -5.57
CA TYR A 43 13.36 -6.94 -5.90
C TYR A 43 12.73 -7.33 -7.25
N SER A 44 13.56 -7.55 -8.28
CA SER A 44 13.11 -8.01 -9.59
C SER A 44 12.33 -9.33 -9.52
N ASP A 45 12.75 -10.24 -8.64
CA ASP A 45 12.07 -11.51 -8.44
C ASP A 45 10.73 -11.32 -7.70
N ILE A 46 10.63 -10.33 -6.82
CA ILE A 46 9.37 -9.99 -6.14
C ILE A 46 8.37 -9.42 -7.15
N VAL A 47 8.81 -8.55 -8.06
CA VAL A 47 7.97 -8.01 -9.14
C VAL A 47 7.47 -9.12 -10.05
N LEU A 48 8.37 -9.98 -10.52
CA LEU A 48 8.00 -11.14 -11.35
C LEU A 48 7.03 -12.09 -10.62
N MET A 49 7.27 -12.34 -9.33
CA MET A 49 6.38 -13.15 -8.51
C MET A 49 5.00 -12.50 -8.38
N ALA A 50 4.93 -11.18 -8.25
CA ALA A 50 3.69 -10.42 -8.18
C ALA A 50 2.91 -10.51 -9.51
N GLU A 51 3.60 -10.40 -10.64
CA GLU A 51 3.01 -10.57 -11.98
C GLU A 51 2.44 -11.98 -12.19
N ILE A 52 3.23 -13.02 -11.88
CA ILE A 52 2.80 -14.43 -12.00
C ILE A 52 1.62 -14.74 -11.06
N LEU A 53 1.62 -14.13 -9.88
CA LEU A 53 0.56 -14.28 -8.89
C LEU A 53 -0.58 -13.27 -9.12
N GLU A 54 -0.54 -12.44 -10.17
CA GLU A 54 -1.53 -11.39 -10.47
C GLU A 54 -1.94 -10.59 -9.22
N VAL A 55 -0.95 -10.18 -8.43
CA VAL A 55 -1.15 -9.37 -7.22
C VAL A 55 -0.29 -8.12 -7.28
N SER A 56 -0.66 -7.08 -6.52
CA SER A 56 0.20 -5.91 -6.37
C SER A 56 1.50 -6.28 -5.64
N PRO A 57 2.68 -5.85 -6.14
CA PRO A 57 3.96 -6.05 -5.45
C PRO A 57 3.97 -5.49 -4.02
N ALA A 58 3.12 -4.48 -3.73
CA ALA A 58 3.00 -3.86 -2.42
C ALA A 58 2.62 -4.86 -1.30
N ILE A 59 1.90 -5.94 -1.64
CA ILE A 59 1.49 -6.97 -0.69
C ILE A 59 2.71 -7.63 -0.02
N PHE A 60 3.84 -7.75 -0.74
CA PHE A 60 5.08 -8.35 -0.20
C PHE A 60 5.86 -7.42 0.74
N PHE A 61 5.54 -6.12 0.75
CA PHE A 61 6.21 -5.10 1.56
C PHE A 61 5.31 -4.52 2.66
N ALA A 62 4.07 -5.01 2.78
CA ALA A 62 3.12 -4.59 3.80
C ALA A 62 3.59 -5.03 5.20
N SER A 63 4.55 -4.27 5.74
CA SER A 63 4.93 -4.26 7.14
C SER A 63 3.84 -3.52 7.91
N GLU A 64 3.07 -4.25 8.72
CA GLU A 64 2.24 -3.70 9.80
C GLU A 64 1.48 -2.41 9.44
N ILE A 65 0.67 -2.44 8.38
CA ILE A 65 -0.45 -1.50 8.34
C ILE A 65 -1.42 -2.00 9.40
N ARG A 66 -1.55 -1.18 10.47
CA ARG A 66 -2.52 -1.29 11.56
C ARG A 66 -3.86 -1.85 11.05
N PRO A 67 -4.65 -2.55 11.90
CA PRO A 67 -5.95 -3.04 11.51
C PRO A 67 -6.88 -1.85 11.24
N GLN A 68 -6.85 -1.32 10.02
CA GLN A 68 -8.07 -0.79 9.43
C GLN A 68 -8.90 -2.02 9.14
N LYS A 69 -9.87 -2.25 10.04
CA LYS A 69 -11.14 -2.85 9.65
C LYS A 69 -11.55 -2.13 8.38
N ASP A 70 -11.39 -2.78 7.23
CA ASP A 70 -12.41 -2.85 6.20
C ASP A 70 -11.95 -3.85 5.13
N PRO A 71 -12.77 -4.86 4.80
CA PRO A 71 -12.48 -5.81 3.74
C PRO A 71 -12.85 -5.18 2.40
N LEU A 72 -11.97 -4.34 1.84
CA LEU A 72 -12.12 -3.93 0.45
C LEU A 72 -11.18 -4.78 -0.41
N LEU A 73 -11.78 -5.87 -0.88
CA LEU A 73 -11.37 -6.62 -2.06
C LEU A 73 -10.91 -5.66 -3.14
N VAL A 74 -9.63 -5.75 -3.52
CA VAL A 74 -9.11 -5.13 -4.73
C VAL A 74 -9.62 -5.98 -5.90
N THR A 75 -10.82 -5.69 -6.39
CA THR A 75 -11.21 -6.04 -7.75
C THR A 75 -10.88 -4.85 -8.66
N ASP A 76 -10.25 -5.19 -9.78
CA ASP A 76 -9.81 -4.28 -10.84
C ASP A 76 -11.02 -3.85 -11.69
N ASP A 77 -11.96 -3.16 -11.05
CA ASP A 77 -13.18 -2.65 -11.68
C ASP A 77 -13.06 -1.14 -11.92
N LYS A 78 -13.60 -0.65 -13.05
CA LYS A 78 -13.59 0.79 -13.41
C LYS A 78 -14.21 1.68 -12.32
N GLU A 79 -15.14 1.14 -11.53
CA GLU A 79 -15.76 1.81 -10.39
C GLU A 79 -14.76 2.12 -9.27
N THR A 80 -13.76 1.27 -9.04
CA THR A 80 -12.71 1.51 -8.02
C THR A 80 -11.79 2.66 -8.44
N HIS A 81 -11.54 2.83 -9.74
CA HIS A 81 -10.76 3.95 -10.27
C HIS A 81 -11.51 5.29 -10.15
N GLU A 82 -12.81 5.31 -10.49
CA GLU A 82 -13.63 6.52 -10.33
C GLU A 82 -13.80 6.92 -8.86
N ASN A 83 -13.96 5.94 -7.96
CA ASN A 83 -14.00 6.18 -6.52
C ASN A 83 -12.67 6.67 -5.97
N TYR A 84 -11.53 6.20 -6.50
CA TYR A 84 -10.22 6.71 -6.11
C TYR A 84 -10.01 8.16 -6.59
N LEU A 85 -10.43 8.48 -7.81
CA LEU A 85 -10.36 9.84 -8.34
C LEU A 85 -11.26 10.81 -7.56
N SER A 86 -12.46 10.40 -7.16
CA SER A 86 -13.37 11.22 -6.35
C SER A 86 -12.83 11.44 -4.93
N LEU A 87 -12.19 10.42 -4.35
CA LEU A 87 -11.54 10.51 -3.05
C LEU A 87 -10.34 11.45 -3.07
N ASN A 88 -9.53 11.40 -4.14
CA ASN A 88 -8.40 12.32 -4.32
C ASN A 88 -8.86 13.78 -4.45
N ARG A 89 -9.94 14.04 -5.18
CA ARG A 89 -10.53 15.39 -5.24
C ARG A 89 -10.98 15.87 -3.87
N SER A 90 -11.68 15.02 -3.12
CA SER A 90 -12.11 15.33 -1.75
C SER A 90 -10.93 15.60 -0.81
N LEU A 91 -9.82 14.88 -0.99
CA LEU A 91 -8.59 15.08 -0.24
C LEU A 91 -7.95 16.44 -0.56
N ASP A 92 -7.93 16.83 -1.83
CA ASP A 92 -7.39 18.12 -2.26
C ASP A 92 -8.27 19.28 -1.77
N ASP A 93 -9.60 19.13 -1.79
CA ASP A 93 -10.54 20.08 -1.19
C ASP A 93 -10.29 20.22 0.32
N CYS A 94 -10.05 19.11 1.03
CA CYS A 94 -9.71 19.13 2.45
C CYS A 94 -8.37 19.83 2.72
N LYS A 95 -7.36 19.64 1.88
CA LYS A 95 -6.07 20.33 2.01
C LYS A 95 -6.21 21.82 1.81
N GLU A 96 -6.97 22.23 0.81
CA GLU A 96 -7.20 23.64 0.50
C GLU A 96 -7.98 24.32 1.63
N LEU A 97 -9.03 23.68 2.15
CA LEU A 97 -9.74 24.17 3.33
C LEU A 97 -8.82 24.26 4.56
N ASN A 98 -7.95 23.26 4.76
CA ASN A 98 -6.99 23.28 5.88
C ASN A 98 -6.00 24.44 5.76
N ARG A 99 -5.55 24.75 4.54
CA ARG A 99 -4.68 25.90 4.26
C ARG A 99 -5.40 27.21 4.57
N GLN A 100 -6.62 27.39 4.07
CA GLN A 100 -7.42 28.59 4.33
C GLN A 100 -7.67 28.80 5.83
N LEU A 101 -8.02 27.73 6.57
CA LEU A 101 -8.21 27.81 8.01
C LEU A 101 -6.93 28.18 8.76
N LYS A 102 -5.76 27.68 8.33
CA LYS A 102 -4.47 28.05 8.91
C LYS A 102 -4.11 29.50 8.65
N ASP A 103 -4.37 30.01 7.46
CA ASP A 103 -4.10 31.40 7.13
C ASP A 103 -5.06 32.34 7.89
N GLN A 104 -6.34 31.99 7.99
CA GLN A 104 -7.30 32.70 8.85
C GLN A 104 -6.89 32.69 10.34
N LEU A 105 -6.30 31.59 10.83
CA LEU A 105 -5.82 31.50 12.20
C LEU A 105 -4.64 32.47 12.43
N LYS A 106 -3.67 32.48 11.52
CA LYS A 106 -2.52 33.41 11.57
C LYS A 106 -2.97 34.87 11.53
N ASP A 107 -3.91 35.20 10.66
CA ASP A 107 -4.44 36.57 10.56
C ASP A 107 -5.12 36.98 11.86
N LYS A 108 -5.91 36.09 12.47
CA LYS A 108 -6.54 36.34 13.77
C LYS A 108 -5.51 36.50 14.90
N GLU A 109 -4.48 35.66 14.93
CA GLU A 109 -3.37 35.78 15.89
C GLU A 109 -2.64 37.11 15.74
N LEU A 110 -2.41 37.55 14.50
CA LEU A 110 -1.76 38.82 14.20
C LEU A 110 -2.62 40.01 14.65
N ILE A 111 -3.93 39.98 14.37
CA ILE A 111 -4.89 40.99 14.86
C ILE A 111 -4.89 41.05 16.39
N ILE A 112 -4.96 39.90 17.07
CA ILE A 112 -4.91 39.84 18.53
C ILE A 112 -3.59 40.45 19.04
N SER A 113 -2.47 40.13 18.41
CA SER A 113 -1.15 40.65 18.79
C SER A 113 -1.07 42.18 18.68
N LEU A 114 -1.67 42.76 17.64
CA LEU A 114 -1.72 44.21 17.42
C LEU A 114 -2.65 44.89 18.43
N ILE A 115 -3.81 44.30 18.71
CA ILE A 115 -4.74 44.81 19.74
C ILE A 115 -4.08 44.75 21.12
N SER A 116 -3.41 43.65 21.46
CA SER A 116 -2.72 43.50 22.75
C SER A 116 -1.53 44.45 22.93
N LYS A 117 -0.91 44.92 21.84
CA LYS A 117 0.17 45.92 21.87
C LYS A 117 -0.31 47.36 22.00
N THR A 118 -1.59 47.60 21.72
CA THR A 118 -2.21 48.93 21.77
C THR A 118 -2.86 49.22 23.14
N LYS A 119 -2.87 48.23 24.03
CA LYS A 119 -3.22 48.36 25.46
C LYS A 119 -1.95 48.55 26.29
#